data_AF-A0A3S4FE22-F1
#
_entry.id   AF-A0A3S4FE22-F1
#
_cell.length_a   1.000
_cell.length_b   1.000
_cell.length_c   1.000
_cell.angle_alpha   90.00
_cell.angle_beta   90.00
_cell.angle_gamma   90.00
#
_symmetry.space_group_name_H-M   'P 1'
#
loop_
_entity.id
_entity.type
_entity.pdbx_description
1 polymer ?
#
loop_
_entity_poly.entity_id
_entity_poly.type
_entity_poly.pdbx_seq_one_letter_code
_entity_poly.pdbx_strand_id
1 'polypeptide(L)'
;MISIGYSLAIFLWGVSTNWQQILSNSAVNLGNITYILMSSLGTTLGNALNLSPEAAMTVGVWFARITGLSMFLAYTGAFFYVELFTAESHYSGDAKALWPAPMTTLNANGMPATAMWLQCVLVSLFIFAGFFWR
;
A
#
# COMPACT_ATOMS: atom_id res chain seq x y z
N MET A 1 10.44 -17.76 7.21
CA MET A 1 10.92 -16.60 8.01
C MET A 1 10.02 -15.39 7.87
N ILE A 2 9.56 -15.05 6.66
CA ILE A 2 8.61 -13.94 6.43
C ILE A 2 7.26 -14.15 7.16
N SER A 3 6.72 -15.37 7.17
CA SER A 3 5.44 -15.66 7.85
C SER A 3 5.47 -15.40 9.36
N ILE A 4 6.56 -15.76 10.02
CA ILE A 4 6.73 -15.55 11.47
C ILE A 4 6.75 -14.06 11.80
N GLY A 5 7.52 -13.28 11.03
CA GLY A 5 7.56 -11.82 11.19
C GLY A 5 6.20 -11.17 10.93
N TYR A 6 5.48 -11.64 9.90
CA TYR A 6 4.15 -11.13 9.57
C TYR A 6 3.12 -11.44 10.67
N SER A 7 3.13 -12.66 11.21
CA SER A 7 2.25 -13.04 12.32
C SER A 7 2.53 -12.26 13.59
N LEU A 8 3.82 -12.05 13.93
CA LEU A 8 4.22 -11.20 15.06
C LEU A 8 3.76 -9.75 14.87
N ALA A 9 3.91 -9.21 13.67
CA ALA A 9 3.47 -7.85 13.36
C ALA A 9 1.95 -7.71 13.54
N ILE A 10 1.15 -8.63 12.98
CA ILE A 10 -0.31 -8.63 13.16
C ILE A 10 -0.70 -8.77 14.63
N PHE A 11 -0.03 -9.67 15.36
CA PHE A 11 -0.30 -9.87 16.78
C PHE A 11 -0.01 -8.60 17.58
N LEU A 12 1.18 -8.01 17.44
CA LEU A 12 1.57 -6.76 18.11
C LEU A 12 0.61 -5.61 17.77
N TRP A 13 0.14 -5.56 16.53
CA TRP A 13 -0.88 -4.61 16.09
C TRP A 13 -2.21 -4.80 16.82
N GLY A 14 -2.61 -6.06 17.04
CA GLY A 14 -3.80 -6.45 17.78
C GLY A 14 -3.80 -6.06 19.25
N VAL A 15 -2.72 -6.34 19.97
CA VAL A 15 -2.63 -6.11 21.43
C VAL A 15 -2.29 -4.67 21.82
N SER A 16 -1.62 -3.90 20.96
CA SER A 16 -1.28 -2.50 21.25
C SER A 16 -2.45 -1.51 21.04
N THR A 17 -3.55 -2.00 20.50
CA THR A 17 -4.68 -1.18 20.07
C THR A 17 -5.83 -1.24 21.07
N ASN A 18 -6.31 -0.07 21.52
CA ASN A 18 -7.58 0.01 22.24
C ASN A 18 -8.76 0.02 21.26
N TRP A 19 -9.26 -1.18 20.96
CA TRP A 19 -10.37 -1.38 20.02
C TRP A 19 -11.66 -0.67 20.43
N GLN A 20 -11.97 -0.61 21.72
CA GLN A 20 -13.18 0.06 22.21
C GLN A 20 -13.13 1.57 21.95
N GLN A 21 -11.96 2.19 22.15
CA GLN A 21 -11.76 3.63 21.91
C GLN A 21 -11.72 3.97 20.40
N ILE A 22 -11.14 3.10 19.57
CA ILE A 22 -11.04 3.34 18.13
C ILE A 22 -12.36 3.08 17.42
N LEU A 23 -13.09 2.01 17.77
CA LEU A 23 -14.37 1.67 17.15
C LEU A 23 -15.52 2.59 17.57
N SER A 24 -15.39 3.27 18.72
CA SER A 24 -16.39 4.23 19.21
C SER A 24 -16.17 5.65 18.69
N ASN A 25 -15.04 5.93 18.05
CA ASN A 25 -14.71 7.26 17.57
C ASN A 25 -15.10 7.42 16.09
N SER A 26 -16.10 8.28 15.83
CA SER A 26 -16.59 8.57 14.48
C SER A 26 -15.57 9.25 13.56
N ALA A 27 -14.44 9.73 14.11
CA ALA A 27 -13.34 10.28 13.31
C ALA A 27 -12.45 9.19 12.67
N VAL A 28 -12.63 7.91 13.03
CA VAL A 28 -11.88 6.80 12.45
C VAL A 28 -12.61 6.25 11.22
N ASN A 29 -11.91 6.14 10.10
CA ASN A 29 -12.40 5.59 8.85
C ASN A 29 -11.35 4.67 8.22
N LEU A 30 -11.72 3.96 7.14
CA LEU A 30 -10.81 3.04 6.45
C LEU A 30 -9.55 3.74 5.88
N GLY A 31 -9.61 5.05 5.63
CA GLY A 31 -8.48 5.81 5.11
C GLY A 31 -7.45 6.21 6.17
N ASN A 32 -7.86 6.40 7.44
CA ASN A 32 -6.96 6.85 8.51
C ASN A 32 -6.67 5.79 9.59
N ILE A 33 -7.41 4.68 9.60
CA ILE A 33 -7.30 3.64 10.63
C ILE A 33 -5.86 3.12 10.77
N THR A 34 -5.16 2.86 9.67
CA THR A 34 -3.78 2.37 9.70
C THR A 34 -2.85 3.33 10.43
N TYR A 35 -2.97 4.64 10.20
CA TYR A 35 -2.13 5.64 10.85
C TYR A 35 -2.38 5.71 12.36
N ILE A 36 -3.66 5.64 12.76
CA ILE A 36 -4.07 5.66 14.17
C ILE A 36 -3.53 4.42 14.88
N LEU A 37 -3.70 3.24 14.28
CA LEU A 37 -3.19 1.99 14.83
C LEU A 37 -1.66 1.98 14.96
N MET A 38 -0.95 2.48 13.94
CA MET A 38 0.52 2.60 13.98
C MET A 38 0.99 3.57 15.06
N SER A 39 0.27 4.67 15.27
CA SER A 39 0.56 5.59 16.36
C SER A 39 0.35 4.93 17.72
N SER A 40 -0.75 4.21 17.92
CA SER A 40 -1.02 3.46 19.17
C SER A 40 0.05 2.41 19.45
N LEU A 41 0.51 1.69 18.43
CA LEU A 41 1.62 0.73 18.54
C LEU A 41 2.92 1.42 19.00
N GLY A 42 3.32 2.50 18.32
CA GLY A 42 4.56 3.22 18.64
C GLY A 42 4.53 3.86 20.04
N THR A 43 3.38 4.40 20.46
CA THR A 43 3.21 4.94 21.82
C THR A 43 3.24 3.83 22.87
N THR A 44 2.60 2.69 22.62
CA THR A 44 2.64 1.53 23.55
C THR A 44 4.07 0.99 23.68
N LEU A 45 4.82 0.94 22.58
CA LEU A 45 6.23 0.56 22.59
C LEU A 45 7.09 1.57 23.37
N GLY A 46 6.87 2.87 23.17
CA GLY A 46 7.58 3.91 23.92
C GLY A 46 7.33 3.81 25.43
N ASN A 47 6.08 3.54 25.82
CA ASN A 47 5.72 3.29 27.22
C ASN A 47 6.38 2.02 27.77
N ALA A 48 6.43 0.94 26.98
CA ALA A 48 7.09 -0.31 27.38
C ALA A 48 8.62 -0.16 27.54
N LEU A 49 9.22 0.83 26.86
CA LEU A 49 10.63 1.20 27.00
C LEU A 49 10.87 2.23 28.13
N ASN A 50 9.86 2.52 28.96
CA ASN A 50 9.93 3.50 30.05
C ASN A 50 10.32 4.92 29.58
N LEU A 51 9.97 5.29 28.35
CA LEU A 51 10.14 6.66 27.86
C LEU A 51 9.15 7.61 28.56
N SER A 52 9.45 8.91 28.55
CA SER A 52 8.48 9.91 29.02
C SER A 52 7.22 9.90 28.13
N PRO A 53 6.06 10.31 28.65
CA PRO A 53 4.82 10.35 27.88
C PRO A 53 4.95 11.14 26.56
N GLU A 54 5.69 12.25 26.58
CA GLU A 54 5.94 13.09 25.40
C GLU A 54 6.82 12.38 24.37
N ALA A 55 7.84 11.66 24.84
CA ALA A 55 8.72 10.87 23.98
C ALA A 55 7.96 9.69 23.37
N ALA A 56 7.13 8.98 24.14
CA ALA A 56 6.30 7.88 23.65
C ALA A 56 5.28 8.32 22.60
N MET A 57 4.63 9.48 22.79
CA MET A 57 3.75 10.07 21.76
C MET A 57 4.53 10.40 20.49
N THR A 58 5.73 10.96 20.63
CA THR A 58 6.60 11.28 19.48
C THR A 58 6.97 10.02 18.70
N VAL A 59 7.30 8.92 19.38
CA VAL A 59 7.54 7.62 18.73
C VAL A 59 6.30 7.14 17.96
N GLY A 60 5.10 7.27 18.55
CA GLY A 60 3.84 6.97 17.86
C GLY A 60 3.66 7.75 16.55
N VAL A 61 3.87 9.06 16.58
CA VAL A 61 3.78 9.91 15.38
C VAL A 61 4.81 9.50 14.32
N TRP A 62 6.04 9.18 14.71
CA TRP A 62 7.07 8.71 13.77
C TRP A 62 6.72 7.37 13.15
N PHE A 63 6.16 6.43 13.92
CA PHE A 63 5.66 5.16 13.39
C PHE A 63 4.57 5.39 12.34
N ALA A 64 3.59 6.25 12.62
CA ALA A 64 2.55 6.59 11.65
C ALA A 64 3.12 7.22 10.35
N ARG A 65 4.11 8.10 10.46
CA ARG A 65 4.77 8.74 9.30
C ARG A 65 5.56 7.74 8.46
N ILE A 66 6.36 6.88 9.10
CA ILE A 66 7.15 5.85 8.41
C ILE A 66 6.21 4.88 7.68
N THR A 67 5.09 4.51 8.29
CA THR A 67 4.10 3.65 7.63
C THR A 67 3.43 4.33 6.43
N GLY A 68 3.13 5.63 6.51
CA GLY A 68 2.64 6.38 5.35
C GLY A 68 3.63 6.37 4.19
N LEU A 69 4.90 6.62 4.48
CA LEU A 69 5.96 6.58 3.48
C LEU A 69 6.17 5.18 2.91
N SER A 70 6.13 4.14 3.75
CA SER A 70 6.30 2.76 3.30
C SER A 70 5.14 2.31 2.42
N MET A 71 3.91 2.69 2.74
CA MET A 71 2.75 2.45 1.89
C MET A 71 2.90 3.16 0.54
N PHE A 72 3.31 4.42 0.54
CA PHE A 72 3.55 5.16 -0.70
C PHE A 72 4.62 4.48 -1.58
N LEU A 73 5.75 4.09 -0.99
CA LEU A 73 6.82 3.40 -1.71
C LEU A 73 6.41 2.01 -2.19
N ALA A 74 5.67 1.25 -1.37
CA ALA A 74 5.17 -0.07 -1.75
C ALA A 74 4.18 0.01 -2.92
N TYR A 75 3.26 0.97 -2.90
CA TYR A 75 2.31 1.16 -4.02
C TYR A 75 3.01 1.65 -5.29
N THR A 76 3.97 2.57 -5.16
CA THR A 76 4.81 3.03 -6.27
C THR A 76 5.63 1.86 -6.86
N GLY A 77 6.24 1.04 -6.00
CA GLY A 77 6.99 -0.15 -6.42
C GLY A 77 6.10 -1.20 -7.08
N ALA A 78 4.90 -1.44 -6.54
CA ALA A 78 3.93 -2.35 -7.14
C ALA A 78 3.46 -1.87 -8.52
N PHE A 79 3.28 -0.55 -8.69
CA PHE A 79 2.95 0.04 -9.97
C PHE A 79 4.03 -0.22 -11.02
N PHE A 80 5.29 0.11 -10.71
CA PHE A 80 6.42 -0.19 -11.61
C PHE A 80 6.62 -1.69 -11.86
N TYR A 81 6.39 -2.53 -10.85
CA TYR A 81 6.47 -3.98 -11.00
C TYR A 81 5.44 -4.49 -12.01
N VAL A 82 4.19 -4.01 -11.94
CA VAL A 82 3.16 -4.38 -12.92
C VAL A 82 3.56 -3.90 -14.32
N GLU A 83 4.08 -2.69 -14.49
CA GLU A 83 4.54 -2.21 -15.79
C GLU A 83 5.68 -3.06 -16.36
N LEU A 84 6.71 -3.37 -15.57
CA LEU A 84 7.81 -4.24 -15.99
C LEU A 84 7.35 -5.67 -16.28
N PHE A 85 6.50 -6.24 -15.42
CA PHE A 85 5.93 -7.57 -15.61
C PHE A 85 5.05 -7.64 -16.86
N THR A 86 4.24 -6.61 -17.13
CA THR A 86 3.48 -6.55 -18.38
C THR A 86 4.45 -6.52 -19.57
N ALA A 87 5.52 -5.74 -19.56
CA ALA A 87 6.50 -5.76 -20.66
C ALA A 87 7.12 -7.15 -20.88
N GLU A 88 7.57 -7.83 -19.83
CA GLU A 88 8.17 -9.18 -19.89
C GLU A 88 7.19 -10.27 -20.35
N SER A 89 5.95 -10.27 -19.84
CA SER A 89 4.94 -11.27 -20.20
C SER A 89 4.57 -11.27 -21.69
N HIS A 90 4.70 -10.15 -22.40
CA HIS A 90 4.43 -10.08 -23.84
C HIS A 90 5.51 -10.72 -24.73
N TYR A 91 6.73 -10.92 -24.21
CA TYR A 91 7.76 -11.70 -24.90
C TYR A 91 7.50 -13.21 -24.83
N SER A 92 6.71 -13.66 -23.85
CA SER A 92 6.26 -15.03 -23.75
C SER A 92 5.20 -15.34 -24.81
N GLY A 93 5.37 -16.43 -25.56
CA GLY A 93 4.48 -16.82 -26.66
C GLY A 93 3.00 -17.00 -26.24
N ASP A 94 2.75 -17.31 -24.97
CA ASP A 94 1.43 -17.55 -24.40
C ASP A 94 0.59 -16.26 -24.26
N ALA A 95 1.22 -15.11 -24.03
CA ALA A 95 0.49 -13.84 -23.89
C ALA A 95 -0.11 -13.35 -25.22
N LYS A 96 0.51 -13.68 -26.35
CA LYS A 96 -0.01 -13.37 -27.70
C LYS A 96 -1.27 -14.15 -28.05
N ALA A 97 -1.50 -15.30 -27.42
CA ALA A 97 -2.70 -16.12 -27.62
C ALA A 97 -3.90 -15.62 -26.79
N LEU A 98 -3.64 -14.97 -25.65
CA LEU A 98 -4.69 -14.56 -24.70
C LEU A 98 -5.23 -13.15 -24.95
N TRP A 99 -4.41 -12.25 -25.48
CA TRP A 99 -4.72 -10.82 -25.57
C TRP A 99 -4.85 -10.33 -27.02
N PRO A 100 -5.68 -9.30 -27.28
CA PRO A 100 -5.84 -8.72 -28.61
C PRO A 100 -4.50 -8.26 -29.19
N ALA A 101 -4.27 -8.50 -30.48
CA ALA A 101 -3.04 -8.12 -31.20
C ALA A 101 -2.50 -6.70 -30.86
N PRO A 102 -3.29 -5.61 -30.80
CA PRO A 102 -2.76 -4.29 -30.50
C PRO A 102 -2.22 -4.13 -29.07
N MET A 103 -2.61 -4.99 -28.12
CA MET A 103 -2.11 -4.99 -26.74
C MET A 103 -0.80 -5.77 -26.59
N THR A 104 -0.48 -6.62 -27.57
CA THR A 104 0.73 -7.48 -27.57
C THR A 104 1.78 -7.03 -28.59
N THR A 105 1.47 -6.04 -29.43
CA THR A 105 2.40 -5.42 -30.38
C THR A 105 3.39 -4.50 -29.66
N LEU A 106 4.69 -4.76 -29.87
CA LEU A 106 5.79 -3.98 -29.32
C LEU A 106 6.12 -2.79 -30.23
N ASN A 107 6.44 -1.65 -29.64
CA ASN A 107 6.98 -0.48 -30.35
C ASN A 107 8.49 -0.65 -30.64
N ALA A 108 9.10 0.34 -31.29
CA ALA A 108 10.52 0.36 -31.61
C ALA A 108 11.46 0.24 -30.38
N ASN A 109 10.96 0.51 -29.19
CA ASN A 109 11.70 0.42 -27.92
C ASN A 109 11.41 -0.90 -27.17
N GLY A 110 10.78 -1.88 -27.81
CA GLY A 110 10.46 -3.16 -27.17
C GLY A 110 9.40 -3.06 -26.07
N MET A 111 8.54 -2.02 -26.09
CA MET A 111 7.48 -1.82 -25.11
C MET A 111 6.08 -1.90 -25.74
N PRO A 112 5.11 -2.56 -25.09
CA PRO A 112 3.73 -2.64 -25.55
C PRO A 112 2.98 -1.33 -25.21
N ALA A 113 3.27 -0.27 -25.97
CA ALA A 113 2.77 1.09 -25.70
C ALA A 113 1.23 1.15 -25.57
N THR A 114 0.49 0.41 -26.39
CA THR A 114 -0.98 0.38 -26.34
C THR A 114 -1.51 -0.16 -25.00
N ALA A 115 -0.88 -1.21 -24.45
CA ALA A 115 -1.28 -1.78 -23.17
C ALA A 115 -0.98 -0.81 -22.02
N MET A 116 0.17 -0.13 -22.06
CA MET A 116 0.54 0.89 -21.07
C MET A 116 -0.41 2.09 -21.09
N TRP A 117 -0.78 2.58 -22.27
CA TRP A 117 -1.76 3.67 -22.40
C TRP A 117 -3.14 3.26 -21.91
N LEU A 118 -3.61 2.05 -22.22
CA LEU A 118 -4.88 1.53 -21.72
C LEU A 118 -4.87 1.42 -20.19
N GLN A 119 -3.80 0.88 -19.61
CA GLN A 119 -3.63 0.82 -18.16
C GLN A 119 -3.64 2.22 -17.54
N CYS A 120 -2.93 3.17 -18.12
CA CYS A 120 -2.91 4.56 -17.66
C CYS A 120 -4.32 5.19 -17.65
N VAL A 121 -5.09 4.99 -18.73
CA VAL A 121 -6.47 5.48 -18.83
C VAL A 121 -7.36 4.80 -17.78
N LEU A 122 -7.28 3.48 -17.64
CA LEU A 122 -8.08 2.74 -16.65
C LEU A 122 -7.78 3.17 -15.22
N VAL A 123 -6.50 3.31 -14.86
CA VAL A 123 -6.07 3.80 -13.54
C VAL A 123 -6.58 5.23 -13.31
N SER A 124 -6.45 6.11 -14.31
CA SER A 124 -6.93 7.48 -14.21
C SER A 124 -8.45 7.55 -14.01
N LEU A 125 -9.21 6.70 -14.70
CA LEU A 125 -10.67 6.59 -14.55
C LEU A 125 -11.06 6.11 -13.15
N PHE A 126 -10.39 5.09 -12.60
CA PHE A 126 -10.67 4.61 -11.25
C PHE A 126 -10.37 5.66 -10.18
N ILE A 127 -9.25 6.37 -10.31
CA ILE A 127 -8.90 7.46 -9.38
C ILE A 127 -9.94 8.58 -9.47
N PHE A 128 -10.32 8.98 -10.68
CA PHE A 128 -11.31 10.03 -10.89
C PHE A 128 -12.69 9.64 -10.36
N ALA A 129 -13.13 8.41 -10.62
CA ALA A 129 -14.38 7.88 -10.09
C ALA A 129 -14.37 7.79 -8.55
N GLY A 130 -13.25 7.35 -7.96
CA GLY A 130 -13.07 7.30 -6.50
C GLY A 130 -13.03 8.68 -5.85
N PHE A 131 -12.54 9.71 -6.56
CA PHE A 131 -12.57 11.10 -6.10
C PHE A 131 -14.00 11.68 -6.11
N PHE A 132 -14.82 11.31 -7.10
CA PHE A 132 -16.20 11.78 -7.23
C PHE A 132 -17.20 11.05 -6.31
N TRP A 133 -16.82 9.88 -5.78
CA TRP A 133 -17.64 9.06 -4.88
C TRP A 133 -17.49 9.45 -3.38
N ARG A 134 -16.57 10.35 -3.05
CA ARG A 134 -16.45 10.96 -1.70
C ARG A 134 -17.32 12.20 -1.59
#